data_AF-A0A7C5MAL8-F1
#
_entry.id   AF-A0A7C5MAL8-F1
#
_cell.length_a   1.000
_cell.length_b   1.000
_cell.length_c   1.000
_cell.angle_alpha   90.00
_cell.angle_beta   90.00
_cell.angle_gamma   90.00
#
_symmetry.space_group_name_H-M   'P 1'
#
loop_
_entity.id
_entity.type
_entity.pdbx_description
1 polymer ?
#
loop_
_entity_poly.entity_id
_entity_poly.type
_entity_poly.pdbx_seq_one_letter_code
_entity_poly.pdbx_strand_id
1 'polypeptide(L)'
;MSMAYKGPRMSRYQELSIIAVSGALYAVIGASSFFGINFYGVKFWPAVIIPATIAILYGGKIGALSASLGIFMADLATHGIALLSLTVGVPSNFVCFYLIGRFSQKFDLKKYILVSSIALALGSMIIGFGLLLWSQLFPLPYRSDVKPMVLLEGLALAAWTFISEAPFLYVVVPPLAKAIKGRAPKVA
;
A
#
# COMPACT_ATOMS: atom_id res chain seq x y z
N MET A 1 -34.06 -22.18 9.86
CA MET A 1 -33.74 -23.03 8.70
C MET A 1 -33.14 -22.16 7.60
N SER A 2 -31.82 -22.22 7.43
CA SER A 2 -31.05 -21.85 6.23
C SER A 2 -29.59 -22.14 6.56
N MET A 3 -29.15 -23.36 6.27
CA MET A 3 -27.74 -23.75 6.37
C MET A 3 -27.01 -22.96 5.28
N ALA A 4 -26.38 -21.84 5.65
CA ALA A 4 -25.64 -21.02 4.71
C ALA A 4 -24.53 -21.87 4.08
N TYR A 5 -24.70 -22.22 2.80
CA TYR A 5 -23.69 -22.92 2.02
C TYR A 5 -22.43 -22.05 1.99
N LYS A 6 -21.44 -22.39 2.81
CA LYS A 6 -20.09 -21.84 2.73
C LYS A 6 -19.43 -22.54 1.54
N GLY A 7 -19.34 -21.83 0.41
CA GLY A 7 -18.62 -22.30 -0.77
C GLY A 7 -17.17 -22.72 -0.43
N PRO A 8 -16.50 -23.44 -1.35
CA PRO A 8 -15.18 -24.00 -1.09
C PRO A 8 -14.14 -22.93 -0.76
N ARG A 9 -13.23 -23.24 0.17
CA ARG A 9 -12.11 -22.36 0.57
C ARG A 9 -11.22 -22.07 -0.65
N MET A 10 -10.71 -20.84 -0.72
CA MET A 10 -9.71 -20.46 -1.71
C MET A 10 -8.49 -21.37 -1.61
N SER A 11 -8.03 -21.91 -2.75
CA SER A 11 -6.83 -22.73 -2.77
C SER A 11 -5.58 -21.86 -2.57
N ARG A 12 -4.49 -22.45 -2.08
CA ARG A 12 -3.20 -21.74 -1.97
C ARG A 12 -2.74 -21.16 -3.31
N TYR A 13 -3.01 -21.86 -4.41
CA TYR A 13 -2.69 -21.39 -5.76
C TYR A 13 -3.47 -20.12 -6.14
N GLN A 14 -4.74 -20.04 -5.76
CA GLN A 14 -5.55 -18.84 -5.99
C GLN A 14 -5.07 -17.66 -5.15
N GLU A 15 -4.73 -17.87 -3.87
CA GLU A 15 -4.15 -16.82 -3.02
C GLU A 15 -2.86 -16.25 -3.65
N LEU A 16 -1.94 -17.14 -4.04
CA LEU A 16 -0.67 -16.76 -4.66
C LEU A 16 -0.88 -16.03 -6.00
N SER A 17 -1.83 -16.50 -6.81
CA SER A 17 -2.15 -15.86 -8.10
C SER A 17 -2.67 -14.44 -7.89
N ILE A 18 -3.58 -14.24 -6.91
CA ILE A 18 -4.09 -12.90 -6.59
C ILE A 18 -2.96 -12.00 -6.10
N ILE A 19 -2.07 -12.50 -5.22
CA ILE A 19 -0.92 -11.73 -4.72
C ILE A 19 -0.01 -11.30 -5.87
N ALA A 20 0.36 -12.24 -6.75
CA ALA A 20 1.27 -11.98 -7.86
C ALA A 20 0.67 -11.00 -8.88
N VAL A 21 -0.56 -11.25 -9.34
CA VAL A 21 -1.23 -10.40 -10.33
C VAL A 21 -1.52 -9.01 -9.77
N SER A 22 -1.99 -8.92 -8.52
CA SER A 22 -2.28 -7.63 -7.87
C SER A 22 -1.01 -6.84 -7.58
N GLY A 23 0.07 -7.51 -7.15
CA GLY A 23 1.37 -6.89 -6.97
C GLY A 23 1.95 -6.35 -8.27
N ALA A 24 1.88 -7.13 -9.36
CA ALA A 24 2.28 -6.67 -10.69
C ALA A 24 1.45 -5.47 -11.16
N LEU A 25 0.12 -5.54 -11.01
CA LEU A 25 -0.77 -4.43 -11.35
C LEU A 25 -0.45 -3.18 -10.53
N TYR A 26 -0.19 -3.32 -9.23
CA TYR A 26 0.20 -2.22 -8.36
C TYR A 26 1.51 -1.57 -8.81
N ALA A 27 2.50 -2.38 -9.20
CA ALA A 27 3.78 -1.86 -9.68
C ALA A 27 3.64 -1.11 -11.02
N VAL A 28 2.91 -1.69 -11.99
CA VAL A 28 2.72 -1.11 -13.33
C VAL A 28 1.90 0.18 -13.27
N ILE A 29 0.79 0.18 -12.53
CA ILE A 29 -0.02 1.38 -12.36
C ILE A 29 0.78 2.43 -11.58
N GLY A 30 1.52 2.04 -10.54
CA GLY A 30 2.41 2.93 -9.81
C GLY A 30 3.43 3.64 -10.72
N ALA A 31 4.16 2.87 -11.52
CA ALA A 31 5.15 3.40 -12.44
C ALA A 31 4.57 4.31 -13.54
N SER A 32 3.32 4.09 -13.95
CA SER A 32 2.65 4.91 -14.97
C SER A 32 1.88 6.11 -14.42
N SER A 33 1.59 6.14 -13.12
CA SER A 33 0.70 7.15 -12.50
C SER A 33 1.38 8.11 -11.51
N PHE A 34 2.69 7.97 -11.26
CA PHE A 34 3.40 8.88 -10.36
C PHE A 34 3.82 10.20 -11.03
N PHE A 35 3.79 10.27 -12.37
CA PHE A 35 4.05 11.47 -13.19
C PHE A 35 5.39 12.19 -12.92
N GLY A 36 6.39 11.51 -12.36
CA GLY A 36 7.64 12.14 -11.94
C GLY A 36 7.53 12.93 -10.62
N ILE A 37 6.33 13.08 -10.06
CA ILE A 37 6.07 13.90 -8.87
C ILE A 37 6.58 13.13 -7.65
N ASN A 38 7.50 13.75 -6.90
CA ASN A 38 8.03 13.20 -5.66
C ASN A 38 8.45 14.31 -4.70
N PHE A 39 8.46 13.99 -3.41
CA PHE A 39 8.96 14.87 -2.35
C PHE A 39 10.01 14.10 -1.57
N TYR A 40 11.26 14.59 -1.55
CA TYR A 40 12.42 13.89 -0.96
C TYR A 40 12.56 12.41 -1.38
N GLY A 41 12.26 12.10 -2.63
CA GLY A 41 12.35 10.73 -3.17
C GLY A 41 11.10 9.87 -2.92
N VAL A 42 10.13 10.32 -2.12
CA VAL A 42 8.84 9.64 -1.95
C VAL A 42 7.88 10.08 -3.06
N LYS A 43 7.46 9.11 -3.87
CA LYS A 43 6.64 9.30 -5.07
C LYS A 43 5.20 9.67 -4.72
N PHE A 44 4.54 10.46 -5.56
CA PHE A 44 3.08 10.60 -5.58
C PHE A 44 2.48 9.26 -6.02
N TRP A 45 1.64 8.63 -5.18
CA TRP A 45 1.30 7.21 -5.37
C TRP A 45 -0.20 6.92 -5.37
N PRO A 46 -0.94 7.33 -6.42
CA PRO A 46 -2.38 7.04 -6.52
C PRO A 46 -2.68 5.54 -6.68
N ALA A 47 -1.67 4.75 -7.06
CA ALA A 47 -1.78 3.30 -7.25
C ALA A 47 -2.17 2.53 -5.98
N VAL A 48 -2.11 3.15 -4.78
CA VAL A 48 -2.59 2.56 -3.50
C VAL A 48 -4.03 2.07 -3.56
N ILE A 49 -4.83 2.54 -4.52
CA ILE A 49 -6.18 2.03 -4.77
C ILE A 49 -6.21 0.51 -5.01
N ILE A 50 -5.17 -0.05 -5.62
CA ILE A 50 -5.10 -1.48 -5.95
C ILE A 50 -4.96 -2.31 -4.68
N PRO A 51 -3.87 -2.20 -3.90
CA PRO A 51 -3.71 -3.00 -2.70
C PRO A 51 -4.80 -2.72 -1.66
N ALA A 52 -5.34 -1.50 -1.55
CA ALA A 52 -6.47 -1.21 -0.67
C ALA A 52 -7.74 -1.99 -1.08
N THR A 53 -8.06 -2.02 -2.37
CA THR A 53 -9.21 -2.76 -2.89
C THR A 53 -9.04 -4.26 -2.67
N ILE A 54 -7.86 -4.80 -2.98
CA ILE A 54 -7.53 -6.21 -2.74
C ILE A 54 -7.59 -6.55 -1.25
N ALA A 55 -7.10 -5.66 -0.37
CA ALA A 55 -7.16 -5.86 1.07
C ALA A 55 -8.61 -5.96 1.57
N ILE A 56 -9.53 -5.12 1.07
CA ILE A 56 -10.95 -5.16 1.44
C ILE A 56 -11.61 -6.46 0.95
N LEU A 57 -11.32 -6.87 -0.30
CA LEU A 57 -11.94 -8.04 -0.92
C LEU A 57 -11.41 -9.35 -0.36
N TYR A 58 -10.09 -9.43 -0.14
CA TYR A 58 -9.38 -10.67 0.14
C TYR A 58 -8.76 -10.76 1.53
N GLY A 59 -8.82 -9.68 2.31
CA GLY A 59 -8.32 -9.61 3.68
C GLY A 59 -6.88 -9.13 3.82
N GLY A 60 -6.49 -8.90 5.07
CA GLY A 60 -5.23 -8.24 5.41
C GLY A 60 -3.99 -8.93 4.83
N LYS A 61 -3.89 -10.26 4.94
CA LYS A 61 -2.72 -11.00 4.48
C LYS A 61 -2.50 -10.85 2.96
N ILE A 62 -3.55 -11.06 2.16
CA ILE A 62 -3.46 -11.00 0.69
C ILE A 62 -3.20 -9.55 0.24
N GLY A 63 -3.90 -8.58 0.83
CA GLY A 63 -3.68 -7.16 0.55
C GLY A 63 -2.26 -6.70 0.87
N ALA A 64 -1.74 -7.06 2.04
CA ALA A 64 -0.40 -6.71 2.48
C ALA A 64 0.69 -7.31 1.59
N LEU A 65 0.61 -8.61 1.29
CA LEU A 65 1.59 -9.28 0.43
C LEU A 65 1.57 -8.73 -1.01
N SER A 66 0.38 -8.43 -1.54
CA SER A 66 0.23 -7.79 -2.86
C SER A 66 0.90 -6.40 -2.87
N ALA A 67 0.66 -5.61 -1.83
CA ALA A 67 1.23 -4.27 -1.71
C ALA A 67 2.75 -4.30 -1.56
N SER A 68 3.27 -5.16 -0.68
CA SER A 68 4.70 -5.35 -0.47
C SER A 68 5.41 -5.79 -1.74
N LEU A 69 4.85 -6.76 -2.47
CA LEU A 69 5.42 -7.20 -3.75
C LEU A 69 5.41 -6.07 -4.78
N GLY A 70 4.28 -5.36 -4.92
CA GLY A 70 4.16 -4.31 -5.93
C GLY A 70 5.03 -3.09 -5.64
N ILE A 71 5.11 -2.63 -4.39
CA ILE A 71 5.98 -1.49 -4.05
C ILE A 71 7.46 -1.86 -4.24
N PHE A 72 7.85 -3.08 -3.88
CA PHE A 72 9.23 -3.54 -4.09
C PHE A 72 9.61 -3.51 -5.57
N MET A 73 8.75 -4.06 -6.43
CA MET A 73 8.99 -4.05 -7.88
C MET A 73 8.98 -2.61 -8.43
N ALA A 74 8.08 -1.75 -7.96
CA ALA A 74 8.04 -0.35 -8.38
C ALA A 74 9.28 0.43 -7.95
N ASP A 75 9.79 0.21 -6.75
CA ASP A 75 10.99 0.86 -6.21
C ASP A 75 12.23 0.42 -6.99
N LEU A 76 12.37 -0.88 -7.29
CA LEU A 76 13.42 -1.39 -8.17
C LEU A 76 13.36 -0.75 -9.56
N ALA A 77 12.16 -0.59 -10.13
CA ALA A 77 11.98 -0.01 -11.46
C ALA A 77 12.21 1.51 -11.51
N THR A 78 12.04 2.21 -10.38
CA THR A 78 12.09 3.68 -10.35
C THR A 78 13.42 4.23 -9.85
N HIS A 79 13.93 3.76 -8.71
CA HIS A 79 15.20 4.22 -8.14
C HIS A 79 16.23 3.10 -7.93
N GLY A 80 15.83 1.82 -8.03
CA GLY A 80 16.76 0.68 -8.02
C GLY A 80 17.34 0.31 -6.66
N ILE A 81 16.97 1.01 -5.58
CA ILE A 81 17.55 0.80 -4.24
C ILE A 81 16.75 -0.27 -3.49
N ALA A 82 17.08 -1.55 -3.75
CA ALA A 82 16.40 -2.71 -3.16
C ALA A 82 16.37 -2.68 -1.63
N LEU A 83 17.50 -2.34 -1.00
CA LEU A 83 17.64 -2.33 0.46
C LEU A 83 16.72 -1.30 1.12
N LEU A 84 16.58 -0.12 0.53
CA LEU A 84 15.67 0.93 1.01
C LEU A 84 14.23 0.45 0.94
N SER A 85 13.84 -0.19 -0.17
CA SER A 85 12.48 -0.72 -0.30
C SER A 85 12.20 -1.81 0.74
N LEU A 86 13.11 -2.77 0.93
CA LEU A 86 12.94 -3.84 1.92
C LEU A 86 12.88 -3.35 3.37
N THR A 87 13.56 -2.25 3.68
CA THR A 87 13.62 -1.70 5.05
C THR A 87 12.54 -0.65 5.33
N VAL A 88 12.02 0.03 4.30
CA VAL A 88 11.08 1.15 4.47
C VAL A 88 9.79 0.96 3.67
N GLY A 89 9.88 0.83 2.34
CA GLY A 89 8.72 0.77 1.45
C GLY A 89 7.83 -0.46 1.69
N VAL A 90 8.45 -1.65 1.72
CA VAL A 90 7.80 -2.94 1.93
C VAL A 90 7.14 -3.04 3.31
N PRO A 91 7.81 -2.71 4.43
CA PRO A 91 7.17 -2.73 5.75
C PRO A 91 6.02 -1.74 5.87
N SER A 92 6.17 -0.52 5.32
CA SER A 92 5.11 0.49 5.33
C SER A 92 3.85 0.00 4.61
N ASN A 93 4.02 -0.49 3.38
CA ASN A 93 2.92 -1.02 2.58
C ASN A 93 2.29 -2.25 3.26
N PHE A 94 3.11 -3.16 3.78
CA PHE A 94 2.62 -4.34 4.49
C PHE A 94 1.69 -3.94 5.64
N VAL A 95 2.16 -3.07 6.54
CA VAL A 95 1.40 -2.64 7.73
C VAL A 95 0.11 -1.94 7.32
N CYS A 96 0.20 -0.97 6.41
CA CYS A 96 -0.97 -0.20 5.96
C CYS A 96 -2.07 -1.11 5.41
N PHE A 97 -1.75 -1.93 4.40
CA PHE A 97 -2.77 -2.73 3.73
C PHE A 97 -3.19 -3.97 4.51
N TYR A 98 -2.33 -4.48 5.41
CA TYR A 98 -2.74 -5.50 6.38
C TYR A 98 -3.85 -4.98 7.29
N LEU A 99 -3.69 -3.79 7.86
CA LEU A 99 -4.67 -3.19 8.77
C LEU A 99 -5.98 -2.87 8.05
N ILE A 100 -5.92 -2.26 6.86
CA ILE A 100 -7.10 -2.00 6.03
C ILE A 100 -7.88 -3.29 5.79
N GLY A 101 -7.20 -4.34 5.32
CA GLY A 101 -7.84 -5.61 5.00
C GLY A 101 -8.29 -6.38 6.23
N ARG A 102 -7.60 -6.28 7.37
CA ARG A 102 -7.97 -6.99 8.60
C ARG A 102 -9.25 -6.45 9.24
N PHE A 103 -9.49 -5.14 9.13
CA PHE A 103 -10.58 -4.47 9.84
C PHE A 103 -11.73 -4.02 8.93
N SER A 104 -11.57 -4.02 7.61
CA SER A 104 -12.56 -3.47 6.65
C SER A 104 -13.21 -4.49 5.70
N GLN A 105 -13.00 -5.81 5.85
CA GLN A 105 -13.66 -6.82 4.98
C GLN A 105 -15.19 -6.76 5.05
N LYS A 106 -15.72 -6.59 6.27
CA LYS A 106 -17.12 -6.22 6.49
C LYS A 106 -17.24 -4.73 6.20
N PHE A 107 -17.31 -4.41 4.91
CA PHE A 107 -17.24 -3.04 4.43
C PHE A 107 -18.37 -2.19 5.01
N ASP A 108 -17.98 -1.24 5.85
CA ASP A 108 -18.78 -0.11 6.33
C ASP A 108 -17.96 1.15 6.01
N LEU A 109 -18.58 2.16 5.41
CA LEU A 109 -17.85 3.31 4.89
C LEU A 109 -17.17 4.12 6.00
N LYS A 110 -17.87 4.37 7.11
CA LYS A 110 -17.32 5.16 8.23
C LYS A 110 -16.15 4.44 8.89
N LYS A 111 -16.32 3.14 9.16
CA LYS A 111 -15.26 2.28 9.69
C LYS A 111 -14.07 2.21 8.73
N TYR A 112 -14.33 2.04 7.44
CA TYR A 112 -13.28 1.98 6.43
C TYR A 112 -12.47 3.27 6.38
N ILE A 113 -13.11 4.45 6.36
CA ILE A 113 -12.41 5.74 6.37
C ILE A 113 -11.53 5.83 7.61
N LEU A 114 -12.07 5.56 8.81
CA LEU A 114 -11.29 5.60 10.04
C LEU A 114 -10.08 4.64 10.02
N VAL A 115 -10.31 3.37 9.63
CA VAL A 115 -9.25 2.35 9.57
C VAL A 115 -8.20 2.72 8.54
N SER A 116 -8.61 3.17 7.34
CA SER A 116 -7.69 3.55 6.28
C SER A 116 -6.89 4.81 6.64
N SER A 117 -7.47 5.77 7.35
CA SER A 117 -6.72 6.90 7.92
C SER A 117 -5.66 6.44 8.92
N ILE A 118 -6.01 5.59 9.89
CA ILE A 118 -5.06 5.10 10.90
C ILE A 118 -3.95 4.28 10.23
N ALA A 119 -4.32 3.36 9.34
CA ALA A 119 -3.38 2.50 8.63
C ALA A 119 -2.43 3.29 7.73
N LEU A 120 -2.95 4.28 7.00
CA LEU A 120 -2.15 5.17 6.16
C LEU A 120 -1.23 6.04 7.00
N ALA A 121 -1.69 6.56 8.15
CA ALA A 121 -0.85 7.32 9.07
C ALA A 121 0.32 6.46 9.58
N LEU A 122 0.06 5.22 10.02
CA LEU A 122 1.11 4.31 10.47
C LEU A 122 2.10 3.97 9.34
N GLY A 123 1.62 3.65 8.14
CA GLY A 123 2.48 3.42 6.97
C GLY A 123 3.32 4.65 6.61
N SER A 124 2.72 5.83 6.65
CA SER A 124 3.39 7.09 6.36
C SER A 124 4.46 7.43 7.40
N MET A 125 4.21 7.12 8.68
CA MET A 125 5.21 7.30 9.73
C MET A 125 6.38 6.32 9.58
N ILE A 126 6.14 5.08 9.14
CA ILE A 126 7.21 4.13 8.78
C ILE A 126 8.07 4.72 7.66
N ILE A 127 7.47 5.34 6.64
CA ILE A 127 8.22 5.99 5.56
C ILE A 127 9.02 7.19 6.08
N GLY A 128 8.39 8.09 6.84
CA GLY A 128 9.04 9.29 7.36
C GLY A 128 10.23 8.99 8.27
N PHE A 129 10.05 8.10 9.26
CA PHE A 129 11.15 7.68 10.14
C PHE A 129 12.17 6.78 9.43
N GLY A 130 11.70 5.90 8.54
CA GLY A 130 12.58 5.03 7.76
C GLY A 130 13.55 5.82 6.90
N LEU A 131 13.05 6.83 6.18
CA LEU A 131 13.91 7.72 5.38
C LEU A 131 14.75 8.68 6.21
N LEU A 132 14.23 9.14 7.36
CA LEU A 132 15.03 9.89 8.33
C LEU A 132 16.28 9.09 8.74
N LEU A 133 16.11 7.83 9.14
CA LEU A 133 17.21 6.96 9.55
C LEU A 133 18.11 6.57 8.36
N TRP A 134 17.52 6.27 7.20
CA TRP A 134 18.26 5.95 5.98
C TRP A 134 19.21 7.07 5.56
N SER A 135 18.71 8.31 5.57
CA SER A 135 19.47 9.49 5.11
C SER A 135 20.71 9.80 5.94
N GLN A 136 20.86 9.21 7.13
CA GLN A 136 22.05 9.39 7.97
C GLN A 136 23.27 8.69 7.36
N LEU A 137 23.05 7.63 6.59
CA LEU A 137 24.12 6.76 6.08
C LEU A 137 24.12 6.66 4.55
N PHE A 138 22.97 6.88 3.90
CA PHE A 138 22.78 6.62 2.48
C PHE A 138 22.09 7.79 1.77
N PRO A 139 22.33 7.98 0.46
CA PRO A 139 21.65 9.01 -0.29
C PRO A 139 20.15 8.68 -0.43
N LEU A 140 19.33 9.73 -0.49
CA LEU A 140 17.91 9.60 -0.82
C LEU A 140 17.73 9.18 -2.29
N PRO A 141 16.59 8.57 -2.66
CA PRO A 141 16.29 8.30 -4.05
C PRO A 141 16.47 9.54 -4.93
N TYR A 142 17.05 9.35 -6.12
CA TYR A 142 17.33 10.39 -7.11
C TYR A 142 18.36 11.46 -6.67
N ARG A 143 19.12 11.21 -5.61
CA ARG A 143 20.26 12.04 -5.19
C ARG A 143 21.55 11.23 -5.15
N SER A 144 22.68 11.90 -5.33
CA SER A 144 24.02 11.32 -5.23
C SER A 144 24.71 11.64 -3.92
N ASP A 145 24.30 12.71 -3.24
CA ASP A 145 24.86 13.17 -1.98
C ASP A 145 24.10 12.60 -0.77
N VAL A 146 24.85 12.29 0.29
CA VAL A 146 24.28 11.95 1.60
C VAL A 146 24.05 13.24 2.35
N LYS A 147 22.78 13.65 2.45
CA LYS A 147 22.36 14.78 3.28
C LYS A 147 21.46 14.26 4.40
N PRO A 148 21.98 14.18 5.64
CA PRO A 148 21.21 13.74 6.79
C PRO A 148 19.95 14.58 6.97
N MET A 149 18.82 13.90 7.05
CA MET A 149 17.55 14.56 7.32
C MET A 149 17.43 14.88 8.82
N VAL A 150 16.68 15.93 9.12
CA VAL A 150 16.23 16.23 10.48
C VAL A 150 14.81 15.71 10.73
N LEU A 151 14.42 15.58 12.00
CA LEU A 151 13.11 15.06 12.39
C LEU A 151 11.95 15.75 11.67
N LEU A 152 12.02 17.08 11.51
CA LEU A 152 10.98 17.84 10.83
C LEU A 152 10.79 17.41 9.36
N GLU A 153 11.87 17.08 8.66
CA GLU A 153 11.80 16.64 7.27
C GLU A 153 11.25 15.21 7.16
N GLY A 154 11.59 14.34 8.12
CA GLY A 154 10.99 13.01 8.25
C GLY A 154 9.47 13.08 8.50
N LEU A 155 9.03 13.99 9.39
CA LEU A 155 7.61 14.23 9.62
C LEU A 155 6.92 14.87 8.41
N ALA A 156 7.59 15.77 7.69
CA ALA A 156 7.07 16.34 6.45
C ALA A 156 6.89 15.27 5.36
N LEU A 157 7.80 14.30 5.27
CA LEU A 157 7.68 13.14 4.39
C LEU A 157 6.48 12.24 4.76
N ALA A 158 6.28 11.98 6.05
CA ALA A 158 5.10 11.25 6.51
C ALA A 158 3.82 12.01 6.15
N ALA A 159 3.79 13.33 6.37
CA ALA A 159 2.65 14.16 6.00
C ALA A 159 2.40 14.17 4.48
N TRP A 160 3.46 14.28 3.67
CA TRP A 160 3.37 14.18 2.20
C TRP A 160 2.75 12.86 1.76
N THR A 161 3.26 11.74 2.29
CA THR A 161 2.75 10.40 1.96
C THR A 161 1.26 10.29 2.31
N PHE A 162 0.89 10.71 3.52
CA PHE A 162 -0.48 10.67 3.97
C PHE A 162 -1.41 11.52 3.08
N ILE A 163 -1.05 12.78 2.87
CA ILE A 163 -1.90 13.75 2.15
C ILE A 163 -2.04 13.37 0.67
N SER A 164 -0.97 12.87 0.05
CA SER A 164 -0.99 12.51 -1.37
C SER A 164 -1.78 11.22 -1.65
N GLU A 165 -1.79 10.27 -0.72
CA GLU A 165 -2.48 8.97 -0.91
C GLU A 165 -3.92 8.97 -0.38
N ALA A 166 -4.22 9.74 0.67
CA ALA A 166 -5.54 9.78 1.32
C ALA A 166 -6.72 10.03 0.36
N PRO A 167 -6.66 10.99 -0.60
CA PRO A 167 -7.77 11.23 -1.52
C PRO A 167 -8.18 9.96 -2.30
N PHE A 168 -7.21 9.16 -2.71
CA PHE A 168 -7.45 7.93 -3.46
C PHE A 168 -8.09 6.85 -2.60
N LEU A 169 -7.62 6.69 -1.36
CA LEU A 169 -8.25 5.78 -0.41
C LEU A 169 -9.68 6.20 -0.08
N TYR A 170 -9.96 7.49 0.08
CA TYR A 170 -11.28 7.92 0.56
C TYR A 170 -12.31 8.04 -0.56
N VAL A 171 -11.89 8.44 -1.76
CA VAL A 171 -12.82 8.73 -2.87
C VAL A 171 -12.91 7.57 -3.84
N VAL A 172 -11.80 6.91 -4.18
CA VAL A 172 -11.75 5.93 -5.27
C VAL A 172 -11.98 4.50 -4.78
N VAL A 173 -11.37 4.11 -3.66
CA VAL A 173 -11.45 2.73 -3.17
C VAL A 173 -12.89 2.31 -2.79
N PRO A 174 -13.71 3.11 -2.09
CA PRO A 174 -15.08 2.71 -1.75
C PRO A 174 -15.97 2.32 -2.94
N PRO A 175 -16.10 3.15 -4.01
CA PRO A 175 -16.89 2.76 -5.17
C PRO A 175 -16.27 1.58 -5.92
N LEU A 176 -14.93 1.53 -6.03
CA LEU A 176 -14.23 0.45 -6.71
C LEU A 176 -14.46 -0.91 -6.02
N ALA A 177 -14.29 -0.97 -4.69
CA ALA A 177 -14.54 -2.17 -3.91
C ALA A 177 -16.00 -2.63 -4.02
N LYS A 178 -16.96 -1.71 -3.99
CA LYS A 178 -18.39 -2.03 -4.19
C LYS A 178 -18.67 -2.60 -5.58
N ALA A 179 -18.08 -2.02 -6.63
CA ALA A 179 -18.26 -2.48 -8.01
C ALA A 179 -17.71 -3.90 -8.27
N ILE A 180 -16.70 -4.31 -7.49
CA ILE A 180 -16.02 -5.60 -7.65
C ILE A 180 -16.56 -6.67 -6.69
N LYS A 181 -17.07 -6.32 -5.51
CA LYS A 181 -17.48 -7.27 -4.46
C LYS A 181 -18.42 -8.40 -4.92
N GLY A 182 -19.30 -8.15 -5.90
CA GLY A 182 -20.21 -9.16 -6.46
C GLY A 182 -19.58 -10.09 -7.52
N ARG A 183 -18.39 -9.74 -8.02
CA ARG A 183 -17.64 -10.45 -9.07
C ARG A 183 -16.37 -11.11 -8.55
N ALA A 184 -15.88 -10.66 -7.40
CA ALA A 184 -14.70 -11.24 -6.75
C ALA A 184 -15.01 -12.63 -6.17
N PRO A 185 -14.12 -13.62 -6.34
CA PRO A 185 -14.20 -14.87 -5.59
C PRO A 185 -14.18 -14.58 -4.09
N LYS A 186 -15.12 -15.19 -3.36
CA LYS A 186 -15.27 -14.95 -1.92
C LYS A 186 -14.08 -15.55 -1.17
N VAL A 187 -13.50 -14.76 -0.27
CA VAL A 187 -12.63 -15.29 0.79
C VAL A 187 -13.53 -15.81 1.90
N ALA A 188 -13.37 -17.10 2.20
CA ALA A 188 -14.16 -17.84 3.18
C ALA A 188 -13.78 -17.47 4.62
#